data_AF-A0A370ALY1-F1
#
_entry.id   AF-A0A370ALY1-F1
#
_cell.length_a   1.000
_cell.length_b   1.000
_cell.length_c   1.000
_cell.angle_alpha   90.00
_cell.angle_beta   90.00
_cell.angle_gamma   90.00
#
_symmetry.space_group_name_H-M   'P 1'
#
loop_
_entity.id
_entity.type
_entity.pdbx_description
1 polymer ?
#
loop_
_entity_poly.entity_id
_entity_poly.type
_entity_poly.pdbx_seq_one_letter_code
_entity_poly.pdbx_strand_id
1 'polypeptide(L)'
;METLFGKTLTQLKKVVSTLGLKPYVEKQMASWLYQKGITSIDEMTNLTLESRQKLQEYYEIGLTPPVKAEISKDGTKKYLYHINGQ
;
A
#
# COMPACT_ATOMS: atom_id res chain seq x y z
N MET A 1 -0.57 -4.00 -13.05
CA MET A 1 -1.05 -4.07 -11.66
C MET A 1 -1.69 -2.76 -11.30
N GLU A 2 -2.72 -2.78 -10.46
CA GLU A 2 -3.31 -1.57 -9.88
C GLU A 2 -2.70 -1.24 -8.52
N THR A 3 -2.57 0.05 -8.18
CA THR A 3 -2.00 0.49 -6.90
C THR A 3 -3.04 0.49 -5.77
N LEU A 4 -2.69 -0.07 -4.61
CA LEU A 4 -3.53 -0.08 -3.41
C LEU A 4 -3.46 1.25 -2.63
N PHE A 5 -2.27 1.87 -2.55
CA PHE A 5 -2.17 3.20 -1.96
C PHE A 5 -2.98 4.22 -2.75
N GLY A 6 -3.62 5.14 -2.03
CA GLY A 6 -4.55 6.14 -2.58
C GLY A 6 -5.99 5.64 -2.70
N LYS A 7 -6.26 4.33 -2.61
CA LYS A 7 -7.63 3.82 -2.54
C LYS A 7 -8.26 4.13 -1.18
N THR A 8 -9.47 4.67 -1.20
CA THR A 8 -10.33 4.85 -0.01
C THR A 8 -10.83 3.52 0.53
N LEU A 9 -11.33 3.50 1.77
CA LEU A 9 -11.91 2.29 2.37
C LEU A 9 -13.04 1.68 1.50
N THR A 10 -13.89 2.52 0.89
CA THR A 10 -14.95 2.07 -0.02
C THR A 10 -14.38 1.39 -1.27
N GLN A 11 -13.28 1.91 -1.82
CA GLN A 11 -12.58 1.29 -2.95
C GLN A 11 -11.91 -0.02 -2.54
N LEU A 12 -11.28 -0.08 -1.37
CA LEU A 12 -10.70 -1.32 -0.83
C LEU A 12 -11.77 -2.40 -0.60
N LYS A 13 -12.96 -2.01 -0.14
CA LYS A 13 -14.10 -2.93 -0.03
C LYS A 13 -14.47 -3.54 -1.38
N LYS A 14 -14.49 -2.73 -2.45
CA LYS A 14 -14.73 -3.22 -3.83
C LYS A 14 -13.63 -4.19 -4.28
N VAL A 15 -12.36 -3.89 -3.98
CA VAL A 15 -11.23 -4.79 -4.28
C VAL A 15 -11.43 -6.15 -3.61
N VAL A 16 -11.69 -6.14 -2.31
CA VAL A 16 -11.93 -7.35 -1.50
C VAL A 16 -13.12 -8.14 -2.04
N SER A 17 -14.24 -7.49 -2.34
CA SER A 17 -15.41 -8.16 -2.92
C SER A 17 -15.13 -8.74 -4.31
N THR A 18 -14.38 -8.04 -5.16
CA THR A 18 -14.03 -8.50 -6.51
C THR A 18 -13.14 -9.74 -6.47
N LEU A 19 -12.24 -9.82 -5.49
CA LEU A 19 -11.35 -10.97 -5.28
C LEU A 19 -12.00 -12.12 -4.49
N GLY A 20 -13.28 -11.99 -4.11
CA GLY A 20 -13.98 -12.98 -3.29
C GLY A 20 -13.41 -13.14 -1.88
N LEU A 21 -12.75 -12.10 -1.35
CA LEU A 21 -12.16 -12.08 -0.02
C LEU A 21 -13.19 -11.67 1.04
N LYS A 22 -12.90 -11.97 2.31
CA LYS A 22 -13.83 -11.72 3.42
C LYS A 22 -13.99 -10.21 3.68
N PRO A 23 -15.20 -9.69 3.99
CA PRO A 23 -15.48 -8.26 4.18
C PRO A 23 -14.90 -7.61 5.45
N TYR A 24 -13.91 -8.19 6.10
CA TYR A 24 -13.12 -7.50 7.13
C TYR A 24 -11.69 -7.22 6.65
N VAL A 25 -11.30 -7.85 5.54
CA VAL A 25 -9.98 -7.70 4.93
C VAL A 25 -9.75 -6.27 4.50
N GLU A 26 -10.78 -5.52 4.08
CA GLU A 26 -10.61 -4.12 3.65
C GLU A 26 -10.15 -3.21 4.79
N LYS A 27 -10.61 -3.48 6.02
CA LYS A 27 -10.19 -2.73 7.21
C LYS A 27 -8.76 -3.08 7.61
N GLN A 28 -8.40 -4.36 7.48
CA GLN A 28 -7.03 -4.82 7.72
C GLN A 28 -6.07 -4.18 6.70
N MET A 29 -6.40 -4.23 5.41
CA MET A 29 -5.65 -3.56 4.35
C MET A 29 -5.48 -2.07 4.63
N ALA A 30 -6.57 -1.36 4.96
CA ALA A 30 -6.51 0.06 5.27
C ALA A 30 -5.57 0.39 6.43
N SER A 31 -5.59 -0.40 7.51
CA SER A 31 -4.65 -0.24 8.63
C SER A 31 -3.20 -0.45 8.19
N TRP A 32 -2.93 -1.48 7.38
CA TRP A 32 -1.58 -1.73 6.87
C TRP A 32 -1.07 -0.61 5.96
N LEU A 33 -1.87 -0.21 4.98
CA LEU A 33 -1.52 0.83 4.02
C LEU A 33 -1.28 2.17 4.75
N TYR A 34 -2.20 2.61 5.60
CA TYR A 34 -2.16 3.99 6.09
C TYR A 34 -1.57 4.17 7.50
N GLN A 35 -1.36 3.09 8.27
CA GLN A 35 -0.88 3.20 9.65
C GLN A 35 0.45 2.49 9.89
N LYS A 36 0.81 1.49 9.07
CA LYS A 36 1.97 0.61 9.36
C LYS A 36 3.16 0.81 8.42
N GLY A 37 3.03 1.67 7.41
CA GLY A 37 4.17 2.06 6.56
C GLY A 37 4.78 0.91 5.76
N ILE A 38 3.94 -0.05 5.33
CA ILE A 38 4.42 -1.22 4.57
C ILE A 38 4.90 -0.85 3.16
N THR A 39 5.77 -1.69 2.66
CA THR A 39 6.36 -1.64 1.31
C THR A 39 5.93 -2.82 0.43
N SER A 40 5.47 -3.93 1.02
CA SER A 40 4.90 -5.09 0.31
C SER A 40 3.57 -5.57 0.91
N ILE A 41 2.75 -6.20 0.06
CA ILE A 41 1.54 -6.93 0.47
C ILE A 41 1.89 -8.10 1.40
N ASP A 42 3.09 -8.68 1.28
CA ASP A 42 3.57 -9.78 2.14
C ASP A 42 3.60 -9.42 3.63
N GLU A 43 3.81 -8.13 3.94
CA GLU A 43 3.89 -7.62 5.30
C GLU A 43 2.54 -7.66 6.03
N MET A 44 1.42 -7.84 5.31
CA MET A 44 0.08 -7.95 5.88
C MET A 44 -0.13 -9.31 6.58
N THR A 45 0.58 -9.54 7.68
CA THR A 45 0.64 -10.84 8.39
C THR A 45 -0.69 -11.30 8.99
N ASN A 46 -1.65 -10.38 9.20
CA ASN A 46 -3.00 -10.71 9.65
C ASN A 46 -3.96 -11.14 8.52
N LEU A 47 -3.50 -11.13 7.27
CA LEU A 47 -4.18 -11.75 6.13
C LEU A 47 -3.74 -13.21 5.99
N THR A 48 -4.58 -14.06 5.41
CA THR A 48 -4.14 -15.42 5.07
C THR A 48 -3.15 -15.37 3.90
N LEU A 49 -2.31 -16.41 3.76
CA LEU A 49 -1.39 -16.53 2.63
C LEU A 49 -2.13 -16.44 1.30
N GLU A 50 -3.26 -17.16 1.18
CA GLU A 50 -4.13 -17.13 0.00
C GLU A 50 -4.64 -15.72 -0.31
N SER A 51 -5.02 -14.93 0.71
CA SER A 51 -5.50 -13.56 0.50
C SER A 51 -4.40 -12.65 -0.04
N ARG A 52 -3.17 -12.79 0.47
CA ARG A 52 -2.00 -12.03 0.00
C ARG A 52 -1.64 -12.40 -1.43
N GLN A 53 -1.65 -13.70 -1.76
CA GLN A 53 -1.38 -14.18 -3.11
C GLN A 53 -2.41 -13.64 -4.11
N LYS A 54 -3.71 -13.75 -3.82
CA LYS A 54 -4.78 -13.18 -4.66
C LYS A 54 -4.63 -11.68 -4.86
N LEU A 55 -4.24 -10.94 -3.82
CA LEU A 55 -3.98 -9.51 -3.94
C LEU A 55 -2.78 -9.24 -4.86
N GLN A 56 -1.69 -9.98 -4.69
CA GLN A 56 -0.47 -9.84 -5.48
C GLN A 56 -0.64 -10.23 -6.96
N GLU A 57 -1.68 -10.97 -7.34
CA GLU A 57 -1.93 -11.27 -8.76
C GLU A 57 -2.34 -10.02 -9.56
N TYR A 58 -3.07 -9.10 -8.92
CA TYR A 58 -3.71 -7.97 -9.61
C TYR A 58 -3.24 -6.60 -9.11
N TYR A 59 -2.77 -6.54 -7.87
CA TYR A 59 -2.48 -5.30 -7.16
C TYR A 59 -1.05 -5.23 -6.64
N GLU A 60 -0.58 -4.01 -6.51
CA GLU A 60 0.69 -3.65 -5.89
C GLU A 60 0.49 -2.54 -4.86
N ILE A 61 1.49 -2.30 -4.01
CA ILE A 61 1.42 -1.23 -3.01
C ILE A 61 1.38 0.14 -3.69
N GLY A 62 2.24 0.38 -4.69
CA GLY A 62 2.30 1.65 -5.42
C GLY A 62 3.06 2.78 -4.71
N LEU A 63 3.86 2.45 -3.69
CA LEU A 63 4.81 3.39 -3.10
C LEU A 63 6.18 3.26 -3.76
N THR A 64 6.82 4.40 -4.01
CA THR A 64 8.19 4.47 -4.50
C THR A 64 9.05 5.15 -3.44
N PRO A 65 10.24 4.61 -3.09
CA PRO A 65 11.14 5.29 -2.16
C PRO A 65 11.67 6.61 -2.77
N PRO A 66 12.05 7.58 -1.94
CA PRO A 66 12.70 8.79 -2.44
C PRO A 66 14.05 8.44 -3.09
N VAL A 67 14.37 9.10 -4.20
CA VAL A 67 15.67 9.03 -4.87
C VAL A 67 16.77 9.60 -3.98
N LYS A 68 16.45 10.64 -3.20
CA LYS A 68 17.38 11.27 -2.27
C LYS A 68 16.63 11.78 -1.05
N ALA A 69 17.23 11.62 0.13
CA ALA A 69 16.79 12.23 1.37
C ALA A 69 17.93 13.09 1.94
N GLU A 70 17.64 14.35 2.27
CA GLU A 70 18.60 15.29 2.86
C GLU A 70 18.05 15.77 4.20
N ILE A 71 18.93 15.86 5.21
CA ILE A 71 18.59 16.31 6.56
C ILE A 71 19.44 17.54 6.87
N SER A 72 18.81 18.69 7.13
CA SER A 72 19.49 19.91 7.53
C SER A 72 19.82 19.93 9.03
N LYS A 73 20.66 20.88 9.44
CA LYS A 73 21.11 21.03 10.83
C LYS A 73 19.97 21.31 11.83
N ASP A 74 18.88 21.91 11.38
CA ASP A 74 17.68 22.21 12.18
C ASP A 74 16.68 21.04 12.25
N GLY A 75 17.00 19.90 11.62
CA GLY A 75 16.16 18.70 11.60
C GLY A 75 15.16 18.64 10.43
N THR A 76 15.09 19.65 9.57
CA THR A 76 14.23 19.60 8.38
C THR A 76 14.68 18.48 7.44
N LYS A 77 13.73 17.65 6.97
CA LYS A 77 13.98 16.56 6.02
C LYS A 77 13.42 16.93 4.64
N LYS A 78 14.26 16.89 3.61
CA LYS A 78 13.89 17.09 2.21
C LYS A 78 13.98 15.78 1.46
N TYR A 79 12.93 15.43 0.74
CA TYR A 79 12.87 14.20 -0.06
C TYR A 79 12.72 14.54 -1.54
N LEU A 80 13.57 13.96 -2.37
CA LEU A 80 13.47 13.99 -3.82
C LEU A 80 12.77 12.72 -4.27
N TYR A 81 11.58 12.85 -4.84
CA TYR A 81 10.88 11.74 -5.48
C TYR A 81 10.97 11.88 -6.99
N HIS A 82 11.16 10.76 -7.67
CA HIS A 82 10.92 10.70 -9.10
C HIS A 82 9.41 10.62 -9.32
N ILE A 83 8.85 11.60 -10.02
CA ILE A 83 7.46 11.57 -10.46
C ILE A 83 7.44 11.04 -11.88
N ASN A 84 6.69 9.96 -12.13
CA ASN A 84 6.46 9.45 -13.47
C ASN A 84 5.43 10.36 -14.16
N GLY A 85 5.88 11.54 -14.60
CA GLY A 85 5.07 12.56 -15.25
C GLY A 85 5.83 13.19 -16.41
N GLN A 86 5.82 12.48 -17.55
CA GLN A 86 6.44 12.78 -18.85
C GLN A 86 7.97 12.76 -18.93
#